data_AF-A0A482Y9S9-F1
#
_entry.id   AF-A0A482Y9S9-F1
#
_cell.length_a   1.000
_cell.length_b   1.000
_cell.length_c   1.000
_cell.angle_alpha   90.00
_cell.angle_beta   90.00
_cell.angle_gamma   90.00
#
_symmetry.space_group_name_H-M   'P 1'
#
loop_
_entity.id
_entity.type
_entity.pdbx_description
1 polymer ?
#
loop_
_entity_poly.entity_id
_entity_poly.type
_entity_poly.pdbx_seq_one_letter_code
_entity_poly.pdbx_strand_id
1 'polypeptide(L)'
;MRRRLVLTAVATGAATIAGCTSERATDDTNEGATDDTNERATDGDDGTDGYEPCELSILSYTRLPEAIKDEVDVALKEGQYATEGELLWSEISGPELEALKKDDSYYTPIVDRNGVKETTLQFKEITPQYDETITLPIYNSTDKNLEISVTVKDGERTVLEEADLTLQELTDPTLDEREPEGEPGPLKEENLSHDKEIPIGSEYGEYTVEITVEDQETISKAVELGGVSRFDDNPDYILVQEGSKEQSFSVEIITIEYPMYDPAACPWEH
;
A
#
# COMPACT_ATOMS: atom_id res chain seq x y z
N MET A 1 -34.84 -1.90 25.61
CA MET A 1 -35.77 -2.99 25.23
C MET A 1 -35.00 -4.30 25.19
N ARG A 2 -35.61 -5.40 25.63
CA ARG A 2 -35.00 -6.73 25.80
C ARG A 2 -34.93 -7.50 24.46
N ARG A 3 -33.76 -8.11 24.23
CA ARG A 3 -33.43 -9.38 23.53
C ARG A 3 -34.06 -9.70 22.17
N ARG A 4 -33.22 -10.19 21.24
CA ARG A 4 -33.32 -11.55 20.65
C ARG A 4 -31.98 -11.99 20.05
N LEU A 5 -31.36 -12.95 20.73
CA LEU A 5 -30.30 -13.84 20.21
C LEU A 5 -31.00 -14.94 19.42
N VAL A 6 -30.61 -15.14 18.16
CA VAL A 6 -31.06 -16.27 17.35
C VAL A 6 -29.94 -17.31 17.36
N LEU A 7 -30.18 -18.43 18.05
CA LEU A 7 -29.39 -19.65 17.91
C LEU A 7 -29.83 -20.35 16.63
N THR A 8 -28.91 -20.63 15.72
CA THR A 8 -29.13 -21.55 14.60
C THR A 8 -28.56 -22.91 14.97
N ALA A 9 -29.43 -23.91 15.02
CA ALA A 9 -29.09 -25.30 15.31
C ALA A 9 -28.53 -25.98 14.04
N VAL A 10 -27.38 -26.63 14.15
CA VAL A 10 -26.83 -27.48 13.09
C VAL A 10 -27.23 -28.93 13.38
N ALA A 11 -27.97 -29.53 12.46
CA ALA A 11 -28.33 -30.94 12.49
C ALA A 11 -27.21 -31.77 11.82
N THR A 12 -26.60 -32.67 12.58
CA THR A 12 -25.65 -33.67 12.08
C THR A 12 -26.39 -34.79 11.34
N GLY A 13 -26.23 -34.84 10.02
CA GLY A 13 -26.61 -35.99 9.19
C GLY A 13 -25.39 -36.84 8.86
N ALA A 14 -25.37 -38.08 9.33
CA ALA A 14 -24.37 -39.07 8.96
C ALA A 14 -24.73 -39.70 7.61
N ALA A 15 -23.78 -39.70 6.66
CA ALA A 15 -23.87 -40.48 5.44
C ALA A 15 -22.67 -41.43 5.36
N THR A 16 -22.95 -42.73 5.49
CA THR A 16 -22.03 -43.82 5.18
C THR A 16 -21.97 -44.01 3.67
N ILE A 17 -20.79 -43.90 3.07
CA ILE A 17 -20.57 -44.29 1.68
C ILE A 17 -19.56 -45.44 1.66
N ALA A 18 -20.05 -46.59 1.18
CA ALA A 18 -19.28 -47.79 0.90
C ALA A 18 -18.53 -47.64 -0.43
N GLY A 19 -17.42 -48.39 -0.55
CA GLY A 19 -16.40 -48.20 -1.58
C GLY A 19 -16.72 -48.73 -2.97
N CYS A 20 -15.74 -48.54 -3.85
CA CYS A 20 -15.46 -49.38 -5.01
C CYS A 20 -13.98 -49.19 -5.39
N THR A 21 -13.19 -50.24 -5.15
CA THR A 21 -11.82 -50.41 -5.65
C THR A 21 -11.90 -50.85 -7.12
N SER A 22 -11.34 -50.09 -8.04
CA SER A 22 -11.17 -50.51 -9.43
C SER A 22 -9.76 -51.06 -9.67
N GLU A 23 -9.73 -52.32 -10.10
CA GLU A 23 -8.58 -53.10 -10.54
C GLU A 23 -7.83 -52.42 -11.70
N ARG A 24 -6.50 -52.41 -11.59
CA ARG A 24 -5.57 -51.99 -12.65
C ARG A 24 -5.11 -53.25 -13.38
N ALA A 25 -5.61 -53.46 -14.60
CA ALA A 25 -5.05 -54.42 -15.53
C ALA A 25 -3.77 -53.84 -16.14
N THR A 26 -2.64 -54.48 -15.89
CA THR A 26 -1.41 -54.32 -16.66
C THR A 26 -1.49 -55.24 -17.86
N ASP A 27 -1.50 -54.68 -19.06
CA ASP A 27 -1.22 -55.40 -20.29
C ASP A 27 0.11 -54.89 -20.86
N ASP A 28 1.00 -55.84 -21.07
CA ASP A 28 2.35 -55.68 -21.57
C ASP A 28 2.35 -55.59 -23.10
N THR A 29 3.48 -55.11 -23.63
CA THR A 29 4.01 -55.34 -24.98
C THR A 29 3.62 -54.31 -26.06
N ASN A 30 4.57 -53.46 -26.45
CA ASN A 30 5.21 -53.64 -27.75
C ASN A 30 6.54 -52.87 -27.88
N GLU A 31 7.59 -53.60 -28.25
CA GLU A 31 8.88 -53.08 -28.69
C GLU A 31 8.79 -52.65 -30.16
N GLY A 32 9.48 -51.57 -30.54
CA GLY A 32 9.95 -51.44 -31.92
C GLY A 32 9.97 -50.03 -32.51
N ALA A 33 11.18 -49.69 -32.99
CA ALA A 33 11.52 -48.71 -34.02
C ALA A 33 11.86 -47.28 -33.57
N THR A 34 13.17 -47.09 -33.53
CA THR A 34 13.95 -45.86 -33.66
C THR A 34 13.48 -44.95 -34.80
N ASP A 35 13.26 -43.67 -34.50
CA ASP A 35 13.51 -42.60 -35.46
C ASP A 35 14.12 -41.40 -34.73
N ASP A 36 15.28 -40.98 -35.23
CA ASP A 36 16.11 -39.90 -34.71
C ASP A 36 15.50 -38.56 -35.13
N THR A 37 14.59 -38.02 -34.31
CA THR A 37 14.27 -36.59 -34.34
C THR A 37 14.95 -35.88 -33.19
N ASN A 38 15.92 -35.07 -33.56
CA ASN A 38 16.63 -34.07 -32.76
C ASN A 38 15.64 -33.03 -32.21
N GLU A 39 14.84 -33.44 -31.23
CA GLU A 39 14.03 -32.56 -30.40
C GLU A 39 14.95 -32.04 -29.30
N ARG A 40 15.42 -30.82 -29.51
CA ARG A 40 15.97 -29.98 -28.47
C ARG A 40 14.98 -30.03 -27.31
N ALA A 41 15.38 -30.64 -26.20
CA ALA A 41 14.72 -30.47 -24.92
C ALA A 41 14.68 -28.97 -24.64
N THR A 42 13.57 -28.32 -25.00
CA THR A 42 13.07 -27.23 -24.18
C THR A 42 12.78 -27.91 -22.86
N ASP A 43 13.62 -27.62 -21.86
CA ASP A 43 13.27 -27.84 -20.46
C ASP A 43 11.80 -27.44 -20.34
N GLY A 44 10.96 -28.45 -20.11
CA GLY A 44 9.58 -28.24 -19.77
C GLY A 44 9.64 -27.45 -18.48
N ASP A 45 9.42 -26.15 -18.62
CA ASP A 45 8.91 -25.30 -17.57
C ASP A 45 7.60 -25.95 -17.14
N ASP A 46 7.71 -26.90 -16.22
CA ASP A 46 6.61 -27.59 -15.57
C ASP A 46 5.96 -26.52 -14.70
N GLY A 47 5.13 -25.68 -15.34
CA GLY A 47 4.46 -24.48 -14.83
C GLY A 47 3.57 -24.74 -13.62
N THR A 48 4.21 -25.23 -12.57
CA THR A 48 3.73 -25.58 -11.24
C THR A 48 4.62 -24.94 -10.18
N ASP A 49 5.56 -24.09 -10.59
CA ASP A 49 6.25 -23.17 -9.71
C ASP A 49 5.18 -22.18 -9.22
N GLY A 50 4.62 -22.46 -8.04
CA GLY A 50 3.65 -21.61 -7.37
C GLY A 50 4.19 -20.18 -7.18
N TYR A 51 3.33 -19.27 -6.76
CA TYR A 51 3.76 -17.88 -6.63
C TYR A 51 4.79 -17.72 -5.50
N GLU A 52 5.81 -16.89 -5.73
CA GLU A 52 6.69 -16.45 -4.65
C GLU A 52 5.95 -15.41 -3.79
N PRO A 53 6.02 -15.51 -2.45
CA PRO A 53 5.35 -14.57 -1.56
C PRO A 53 5.78 -13.12 -1.80
N CYS A 54 4.83 -12.20 -1.73
CA CYS A 54 5.13 -10.78 -1.78
C CYS A 54 5.42 -10.24 -0.38
N GLU A 55 6.54 -9.53 -0.21
CA GLU A 55 6.93 -8.92 1.07
C GLU A 55 6.36 -7.51 1.28
N LEU A 56 5.31 -7.13 0.53
CA LEU A 56 4.61 -5.87 0.75
C LEU A 56 3.65 -6.00 1.93
N SER A 57 3.58 -4.96 2.77
CA SER A 57 2.58 -4.84 3.83
C SER A 57 1.19 -4.54 3.28
N ILE A 58 1.11 -3.78 2.19
CA ILE A 58 -0.11 -3.48 1.47
C ILE A 58 0.01 -3.96 0.04
N LEU A 59 -0.90 -4.84 -0.38
CA LEU A 59 -0.92 -5.37 -1.74
C LEU A 59 -1.98 -4.69 -2.58
N SER A 60 -1.64 -4.25 -3.79
CA SER A 60 -2.63 -3.67 -4.70
C SER A 60 -3.38 -4.75 -5.48
N TYR A 61 -4.72 -4.68 -5.45
CA TYR A 61 -5.59 -5.57 -6.23
C TYR A 61 -5.26 -5.56 -7.72
N THR A 62 -4.92 -4.39 -8.28
CA THR A 62 -4.66 -4.23 -9.72
C THR A 62 -3.44 -5.02 -10.17
N ARG A 63 -2.46 -5.22 -9.26
CA ARG A 63 -1.21 -5.92 -9.54
C ARG A 63 -1.35 -7.44 -9.41
N LEU A 64 -2.36 -7.95 -8.69
CA LEU A 64 -2.55 -9.38 -8.48
C LEU A 64 -2.60 -10.19 -9.79
N PRO A 65 -2.03 -11.41 -9.81
CA PRO A 65 -2.27 -12.40 -10.87
C PRO A 65 -3.75 -12.69 -11.05
N GLU A 66 -4.20 -12.91 -12.29
CA GLU A 66 -5.62 -13.05 -12.62
C GLU A 66 -6.31 -14.19 -11.85
N ALA A 67 -5.63 -15.34 -11.70
CA ALA A 67 -6.18 -16.47 -10.95
C ALA A 67 -6.45 -16.14 -9.47
N ILE A 68 -5.65 -15.24 -8.90
CA ILE A 68 -5.82 -14.78 -7.51
C ILE A 68 -6.91 -13.71 -7.43
N LYS A 69 -6.99 -12.83 -8.44
CA LYS A 69 -8.12 -11.88 -8.57
C LYS A 69 -9.46 -12.59 -8.55
N ASP A 70 -9.58 -13.72 -9.24
CA ASP A 70 -10.80 -14.54 -9.23
C ASP A 70 -11.17 -15.02 -7.81
N GLU A 71 -10.22 -15.55 -7.03
CA GLU A 71 -10.47 -15.97 -5.63
C GLU A 71 -10.90 -14.78 -4.76
N VAL A 72 -10.18 -13.66 -4.88
CA VAL A 72 -10.44 -12.43 -4.13
C VAL A 72 -11.80 -11.84 -4.46
N ASP A 73 -12.17 -11.80 -5.74
CA ASP A 73 -13.46 -11.28 -6.19
C ASP A 73 -14.62 -12.11 -5.68
N VAL A 74 -14.50 -13.44 -5.70
CA VAL A 74 -15.51 -14.33 -5.09
C VAL A 74 -15.59 -14.10 -3.59
N ALA A 75 -14.45 -14.04 -2.88
CA ALA A 75 -14.43 -13.82 -1.44
C ALA A 75 -15.06 -12.47 -1.03
N LEU A 76 -14.76 -11.39 -1.74
CA LEU A 76 -15.33 -10.07 -1.47
C LEU A 76 -16.82 -9.98 -1.83
N LYS A 77 -17.24 -10.61 -2.92
CA LYS A 77 -18.62 -10.55 -3.41
C LYS A 77 -19.57 -11.45 -2.64
N GLU A 78 -19.14 -12.67 -2.33
CA GLU A 78 -19.94 -13.70 -1.67
C GLU A 78 -19.72 -13.70 -0.14
N GLY A 79 -18.71 -12.97 0.34
CA GLY A 79 -18.29 -12.89 1.73
C GLY A 79 -17.29 -13.97 2.14
N GLN A 80 -17.13 -15.01 1.33
CA GLN A 80 -16.17 -16.09 1.55
C GLN A 80 -15.89 -16.83 0.23
N TYR A 81 -14.65 -17.22 0.03
CA TYR A 81 -14.23 -18.22 -0.96
C TYR A 81 -13.79 -19.50 -0.23
N ALA A 82 -14.11 -20.67 -0.78
CA ALA A 82 -13.78 -21.96 -0.17
C ALA A 82 -13.27 -22.95 -1.23
N THR A 83 -12.24 -23.72 -0.87
CA THR A 83 -11.62 -24.73 -1.74
C THR A 83 -11.23 -25.97 -0.93
N GLU A 84 -11.24 -27.15 -1.56
CA GLU A 84 -10.77 -28.40 -0.94
C GLU A 84 -9.24 -28.50 -0.84
N GLY A 85 -8.52 -27.56 -1.47
CA GLY A 85 -7.06 -27.50 -1.50
C GLY A 85 -6.46 -26.29 -0.77
N GLU A 86 -5.28 -25.89 -1.22
CA GLU A 86 -4.66 -24.62 -0.82
C GLU A 86 -5.28 -23.46 -1.59
N LEU A 87 -5.28 -22.27 -0.99
CA LEU A 87 -5.71 -21.03 -1.64
C LEU A 87 -4.54 -20.46 -2.44
N LEU A 88 -4.77 -20.00 -3.67
CA LEU A 88 -3.75 -19.26 -4.41
C LEU A 88 -3.35 -17.97 -3.68
N TRP A 89 -4.29 -17.34 -2.97
CA TRP A 89 -3.99 -16.22 -2.07
C TRP A 89 -2.86 -16.55 -1.07
N SER A 90 -2.81 -17.78 -0.55
CA SER A 90 -1.79 -18.17 0.44
C SER A 90 -0.39 -18.29 -0.14
N GLU A 91 -0.26 -18.42 -1.47
CA GLU A 91 1.05 -18.48 -2.14
C GLU A 91 1.68 -17.09 -2.25
N ILE A 92 0.86 -16.05 -2.43
CA ILE A 92 1.36 -14.67 -2.55
C ILE A 92 1.39 -13.91 -1.23
N SER A 93 0.64 -14.34 -0.21
CA SER A 93 0.57 -13.63 1.07
C SER A 93 1.85 -13.86 1.88
N GLY A 94 2.79 -12.92 1.79
CA GLY A 94 3.97 -12.91 2.65
C GLY A 94 3.60 -12.68 4.12
N PRO A 95 4.53 -12.95 5.05
CA PRO A 95 4.30 -12.78 6.48
C PRO A 95 4.03 -11.32 6.90
N GLU A 96 4.51 -10.37 6.10
CA GLU A 96 4.35 -8.94 6.35
C GLU A 96 3.04 -8.38 5.79
N LEU A 97 2.27 -9.16 5.01
CA LEU A 97 1.05 -8.66 4.35
C LEU A 97 -0.06 -8.37 5.39
N GLU A 98 -0.39 -7.10 5.54
CA GLU A 98 -1.42 -6.60 6.45
C GLU A 98 -2.78 -6.45 5.75
N ALA A 99 -2.77 -5.89 4.53
CA ALA A 99 -3.99 -5.56 3.80
C ALA A 99 -3.88 -5.67 2.28
N LEU A 100 -5.02 -5.92 1.65
CA LEU A 100 -5.26 -5.77 0.22
C LEU A 100 -5.93 -4.41 -0.03
N LYS A 101 -5.34 -3.53 -0.83
CA LYS A 101 -5.99 -2.33 -1.36
C LYS A 101 -6.76 -2.69 -2.63
N LYS A 102 -8.08 -2.50 -2.63
CA LYS A 102 -8.93 -2.60 -3.82
C LYS A 102 -9.78 -1.35 -3.91
N ASP A 103 -9.67 -0.67 -5.05
CA ASP A 103 -10.23 0.68 -5.23
C ASP A 103 -9.71 1.61 -4.10
N ASP A 104 -10.60 2.29 -3.38
CA ASP A 104 -10.28 3.20 -2.27
C ASP A 104 -10.41 2.54 -0.88
N SER A 105 -10.46 1.19 -0.83
CA SER A 105 -10.69 0.44 0.41
C SER A 105 -9.61 -0.59 0.68
N TYR A 106 -9.37 -0.85 1.96
CA TYR A 106 -8.38 -1.80 2.43
C TYR A 106 -9.06 -2.98 3.12
N TYR A 107 -8.56 -4.18 2.86
CA TYR A 107 -9.13 -5.41 3.36
C TYR A 107 -8.07 -6.30 3.98
N THR A 108 -8.24 -6.70 5.23
CA THR A 108 -7.37 -7.70 5.84
C THR A 108 -7.87 -9.11 5.49
N PRO A 109 -6.99 -10.01 5.00
CA PRO A 109 -7.37 -11.37 4.69
C PRO A 109 -7.54 -12.21 5.96
N ILE A 110 -8.56 -13.05 5.98
CA ILE A 110 -8.81 -14.02 7.04
C ILE A 110 -8.82 -15.41 6.38
N VAL A 111 -7.76 -16.17 6.62
CA VAL A 111 -7.63 -17.55 6.14
C VAL A 111 -7.94 -18.52 7.26
N ASP A 112 -8.95 -19.36 7.07
CA ASP A 112 -9.31 -20.43 8.00
C ASP A 112 -9.07 -21.80 7.36
N ARG A 113 -8.31 -22.65 8.07
CA ARG A 113 -8.01 -24.04 7.67
C ARG A 113 -8.83 -24.98 8.54
N ASN A 114 -10.01 -25.34 8.06
CA ASN A 114 -10.91 -26.27 8.74
C ASN A 114 -10.49 -27.73 8.52
N GLY A 115 -9.34 -28.10 9.09
CA GLY A 115 -8.75 -29.42 8.96
C GLY A 115 -8.20 -29.69 7.55
N VAL A 116 -8.38 -30.92 7.04
CA VAL A 116 -7.77 -31.40 5.78
C VAL A 116 -8.72 -31.30 4.58
N LYS A 117 -9.92 -30.72 4.75
CA LYS A 117 -10.99 -30.82 3.73
C LYS A 117 -11.38 -29.52 3.07
N GLU A 118 -11.18 -28.39 3.74
CA GLU A 118 -11.62 -27.10 3.22
C GLU A 118 -10.76 -25.98 3.81
N THR A 119 -10.22 -25.15 2.93
CA THR A 119 -9.58 -23.88 3.27
C THR A 119 -10.50 -22.76 2.80
N THR A 120 -10.69 -21.75 3.63
CA THR A 120 -11.56 -20.62 3.29
C THR A 120 -10.83 -19.28 3.40
N LEU A 121 -11.16 -18.37 2.50
CA LEU A 121 -10.68 -16.99 2.43
C LEU A 121 -11.85 -16.04 2.64
N GLN A 122 -11.70 -15.12 3.58
CA GLN A 122 -12.61 -14.00 3.77
C GLN A 122 -11.80 -12.71 3.82
N PHE A 123 -12.46 -11.60 3.53
CA PHE A 123 -11.87 -10.27 3.63
C PHE A 123 -12.71 -9.42 4.57
N LYS A 124 -12.03 -8.74 5.49
CA LYS A 124 -12.67 -7.76 6.37
C LYS A 124 -12.11 -6.39 6.04
N GLU A 125 -13.00 -5.46 5.74
CA GLU A 125 -12.65 -4.05 5.53
C GLU A 125 -12.02 -3.46 6.80
N ILE A 126 -10.92 -2.73 6.61
CA ILE A 126 -10.14 -2.07 7.66
C ILE A 126 -9.64 -0.72 7.17
N THR A 127 -9.18 0.11 8.11
CA THR A 127 -8.34 1.28 7.84
C THR A 127 -6.98 0.98 8.45
N PRO A 128 -5.93 0.70 7.63
CA PRO A 128 -4.60 0.47 8.14
C PRO A 128 -4.11 1.66 8.98
N GLN A 129 -3.24 1.39 9.94
CA GLN A 129 -2.71 2.40 10.84
C GLN A 129 -1.21 2.18 11.01
N TYR A 130 -0.46 3.27 11.02
CA TYR A 130 0.92 3.29 11.46
C TYR A 130 1.00 3.12 12.98
N ASP A 131 2.08 2.48 13.45
CA ASP A 131 2.36 2.34 14.88
C ASP A 131 2.57 3.69 15.59
N GLU A 132 3.05 4.68 14.83
CA GLU A 132 3.33 6.03 15.30
C GLU A 132 2.60 7.07 14.45
N THR A 133 2.38 8.26 15.02
CA THR A 133 1.83 9.39 14.27
C THR A 133 2.84 9.87 13.25
N ILE A 134 2.45 9.91 11.97
CA ILE A 134 3.25 10.47 10.89
C ILE A 134 3.31 11.99 11.07
N THR A 135 4.53 12.52 11.01
CA THR A 135 4.83 13.95 11.08
C THR A 135 5.40 14.43 9.75
N LEU A 136 4.99 15.62 9.31
CA LEU A 136 5.54 16.26 8.12
C LEU A 136 6.38 17.48 8.50
N PRO A 137 7.64 17.54 8.05
CA PRO A 137 8.42 18.76 8.17
C PRO A 137 7.80 19.87 7.31
N ILE A 138 7.77 21.08 7.87
CA ILE A 138 7.44 22.31 7.17
C ILE A 138 8.71 23.13 6.98
N TYR A 139 8.93 23.59 5.75
CA TYR A 139 10.01 24.50 5.40
C TYR A 139 9.48 25.83 4.90
N ASN A 140 10.19 26.88 5.28
CA ASN A 140 10.05 28.20 4.68
C ASN A 140 11.14 28.39 3.63
N SER A 141 10.73 28.64 2.39
CA SER A 141 11.61 28.91 1.24
C SER A 141 11.80 30.40 0.97
N THR A 142 11.35 31.26 1.89
CA THR A 142 11.40 32.72 1.73
C THR A 142 12.60 33.31 2.48
N ASP A 143 12.97 34.54 2.13
CA ASP A 143 14.09 35.29 2.71
C ASP A 143 13.70 36.06 3.98
N LYS A 144 12.60 35.67 4.63
CA LYS A 144 12.05 36.30 5.83
C LYS A 144 11.41 35.26 6.72
N ASN A 145 11.37 35.53 8.02
CA ASN A 145 10.61 34.72 8.95
C ASN A 145 9.11 34.82 8.64
N LEU A 146 8.39 33.72 8.77
CA LEU A 146 6.94 33.65 8.60
C LEU A 146 6.29 33.24 9.91
N GLU A 147 5.26 33.97 10.32
CA GLU A 147 4.33 33.53 11.37
C GLU A 147 3.18 32.80 10.70
N ILE A 148 2.97 31.55 11.08
CA ILE A 148 1.92 30.69 10.50
C ILE A 148 1.03 30.07 11.56
N SER A 149 -0.17 29.67 11.14
CA SER A 149 -1.04 28.74 11.86
C SER A 149 -1.31 27.54 10.97
N VAL A 150 -1.35 26.35 11.56
CA VAL A 150 -1.54 25.08 10.88
C VAL A 150 -2.75 24.37 11.48
N THR A 151 -3.67 23.93 10.64
CA THR A 151 -4.79 23.08 11.03
C THR A 151 -4.76 21.82 10.18
N VAL A 152 -4.81 20.65 10.80
CA VAL A 152 -4.94 19.36 10.10
C VAL A 152 -6.32 18.80 10.35
N LYS A 153 -6.99 18.36 9.28
CA LYS A 153 -8.34 17.79 9.32
C LYS A 153 -8.37 16.40 8.69
N ASP A 154 -9.15 15.53 9.28
CA ASP A 154 -9.59 14.24 8.74
C ASP A 154 -11.10 14.37 8.44
N GLY A 155 -11.43 14.56 7.16
CA GLY A 155 -12.76 15.00 6.74
C GLY A 155 -13.18 16.31 7.42
N GLU A 156 -14.28 16.28 8.18
CA GLU A 156 -14.76 17.45 8.94
C GLU A 156 -14.14 17.58 10.34
N ARG A 157 -13.36 16.58 10.78
CA ARG A 157 -12.78 16.52 12.12
C ARG A 157 -11.42 17.20 12.14
N THR A 158 -11.25 18.22 12.96
CA THR A 158 -9.92 18.76 13.28
C THR A 158 -9.14 17.77 14.14
N VAL A 159 -7.96 17.36 13.67
CA VAL A 159 -7.03 16.47 14.40
C VAL A 159 -5.86 17.23 15.02
N LEU A 160 -5.47 18.36 14.42
CA LEU A 160 -4.45 19.27 14.94
C LEU A 160 -4.86 20.72 14.69
N GLU A 161 -4.56 21.59 15.65
CA GLU A 161 -4.63 23.05 15.51
C GLU A 161 -3.43 23.66 16.25
N GLU A 162 -2.50 24.24 15.50
CA GLU A 162 -1.34 24.97 16.01
C GLU A 162 -1.35 26.40 15.46
N ALA A 163 -1.04 27.36 16.33
CA ALA A 163 -1.00 28.77 15.99
C ALA A 163 0.30 29.41 16.47
N ASP A 164 0.61 30.58 15.93
CA ASP A 164 1.79 31.38 16.30
C ASP A 164 3.12 30.61 16.10
N LEU A 165 3.21 29.84 15.01
CA LEU A 165 4.41 29.12 14.62
C LEU A 165 5.31 30.03 13.78
N THR A 166 6.52 30.31 14.28
CA THR A 166 7.54 30.98 13.49
C THR A 166 8.33 29.97 12.65
N LEU A 167 8.25 30.09 11.32
CA LEU A 167 9.22 29.48 10.41
C LEU A 167 10.35 30.47 10.16
N GLN A 168 11.60 30.02 10.27
CA GLN A 168 12.75 30.86 10.04
C GLN A 168 12.97 31.06 8.54
N GLU A 169 13.51 32.20 8.16
CA GLU A 169 13.94 32.42 6.78
C GLU A 169 14.89 31.32 6.31
N LEU A 170 14.79 30.95 5.03
CA LEU A 170 15.76 30.06 4.42
C LEU A 170 17.11 30.76 4.44
N THR A 171 17.93 30.41 5.42
CA THR A 171 19.31 30.90 5.47
C THR A 171 20.06 30.13 4.39
N ASP A 172 20.15 30.67 3.17
CA ASP A 172 20.80 30.01 2.04
C ASP A 172 22.20 29.51 2.47
N PRO A 173 22.38 28.19 2.67
CA PRO A 173 23.68 27.68 3.13
C PRO A 173 24.71 27.68 2.00
N THR A 174 24.33 28.10 0.79
CA THR A 174 25.18 28.15 -0.40
C THR A 174 25.51 29.57 -0.89
N LEU A 175 25.02 30.63 -0.23
CA LEU A 175 25.33 32.01 -0.65
C LEU A 175 26.61 32.60 -0.04
N ASP A 176 27.35 31.88 0.81
CA ASP A 176 28.67 32.37 1.26
C ASP A 176 29.81 31.97 0.31
N GLU A 177 29.66 30.96 -0.58
CA GLU A 177 30.76 30.54 -1.48
C GLU A 177 30.31 29.90 -2.82
N ARG A 178 29.34 30.45 -3.57
CA ARG A 178 29.18 30.02 -4.98
C ARG A 178 30.33 30.54 -5.84
N GLU A 179 31.22 29.62 -6.22
CA GLU A 179 32.02 29.73 -7.44
C GLU A 179 31.08 30.06 -8.62
N PRO A 180 31.41 31.07 -9.44
CA PRO A 180 30.56 31.45 -10.57
C PRO A 180 30.63 30.36 -11.65
N GLU A 181 29.48 30.06 -12.26
CA GLU A 181 29.31 29.32 -13.54
C GLU A 181 28.89 27.83 -13.51
N GLY A 182 28.03 27.41 -12.57
CA GLY A 182 27.29 26.14 -12.67
C GLY A 182 25.78 26.34 -12.60
N GLU A 183 25.00 25.62 -13.41
CA GLU A 183 23.53 25.58 -13.29
C GLU A 183 23.12 25.23 -11.84
N PRO A 184 22.08 25.85 -11.28
CA PRO A 184 21.63 25.52 -9.93
C PRO A 184 21.20 24.05 -9.90
N GLY A 185 21.99 23.22 -9.22
CA GLY A 185 21.60 21.85 -8.92
C GLY A 185 20.36 21.81 -8.02
N PRO A 186 19.66 20.67 -7.95
CA PRO A 186 18.55 20.50 -7.02
C PRO A 186 19.00 20.85 -5.59
N LEU A 187 18.11 21.53 -4.85
CA LEU A 187 18.32 21.79 -3.43
C LEU A 187 18.57 20.45 -2.73
N LYS A 188 19.70 20.33 -2.03
CA LYS A 188 19.99 19.14 -1.25
C LYS A 188 19.30 19.26 0.11
N GLU A 189 18.63 18.22 0.58
CA GLU A 189 17.94 18.21 1.89
C GLU A 189 18.82 18.63 3.07
N GLU A 190 20.13 18.34 3.00
CA GLU A 190 21.12 18.71 4.04
C GLU A 190 21.21 20.22 4.32
N ASN A 191 20.63 21.04 3.44
CA ASN A 191 20.61 22.50 3.51
C ASN A 191 19.27 23.07 3.99
N LEU A 192 18.24 22.25 4.17
CA LEU A 192 16.95 22.67 4.69
C LEU A 192 16.93 22.46 6.20
N SER A 193 17.04 23.55 6.96
CA SER A 193 16.67 23.55 8.38
C SER A 193 15.18 23.24 8.47
N HIS A 194 14.82 22.05 8.94
CA HIS A 194 13.43 21.74 9.30
C HIS A 194 13.08 22.59 10.52
N ASP A 195 12.25 23.60 10.35
CA ASP A 195 11.92 24.50 11.46
C ASP A 195 10.89 23.89 12.40
N LYS A 196 9.97 23.09 11.83
CA LYS A 196 8.86 22.45 12.53
C LYS A 196 8.46 21.14 11.87
N GLU A 197 8.00 20.20 12.70
CA GLU A 197 7.36 18.96 12.29
C GLU A 197 5.90 19.01 12.73
N ILE A 198 4.98 18.75 11.80
CA ILE A 198 3.54 18.81 12.04
C ILE A 198 2.98 17.39 12.09
N PRO A 199 2.39 16.95 13.21
CA PRO A 199 1.73 15.65 13.26
C PRO A 199 0.47 15.66 12.38
N ILE A 200 0.42 14.76 11.41
CA ILE A 200 -0.71 14.65 10.47
C ILE A 200 -1.73 13.64 11.01
N GLY A 201 -1.28 12.41 11.26
CA GLY A 201 -2.15 11.31 11.67
C GLY A 201 -1.43 9.99 11.68
N SER A 202 -2.08 8.96 12.20
CA SER A 202 -1.58 7.57 12.18
C SER A 202 -2.45 6.66 11.33
N GLU A 203 -3.63 7.09 10.88
CA GLU A 203 -4.53 6.26 10.06
C GLU A 203 -4.30 6.54 8.58
N TYR A 204 -4.36 5.50 7.74
CA TYR A 204 -4.30 5.65 6.30
C TYR A 204 -5.53 6.44 5.81
N GLY A 205 -5.32 7.34 4.86
CA GLY A 205 -6.40 8.15 4.30
C GLY A 205 -5.97 9.55 3.90
N GLU A 206 -6.94 10.33 3.43
CA GLU A 206 -6.74 11.72 3.02
C GLU A 206 -6.94 12.68 4.20
N TYR A 207 -5.96 13.55 4.42
CA TYR A 207 -5.98 14.62 5.40
C TYR A 207 -5.95 15.96 4.67
N THR A 208 -6.68 16.95 5.18
CA THR A 208 -6.55 18.34 4.71
C THR A 208 -5.64 19.11 5.66
N VAL A 209 -4.52 19.62 5.14
CA VAL A 209 -3.65 20.56 5.84
C VAL A 209 -3.99 21.97 5.40
N GLU A 210 -4.36 22.82 6.34
CA GLU A 210 -4.64 24.23 6.16
C GLU A 210 -3.52 25.05 6.80
N ILE A 211 -2.90 25.92 6.02
CA ILE A 211 -1.83 26.80 6.50
C ILE A 211 -2.26 28.25 6.26
N THR A 212 -2.27 29.02 7.34
CA THR A 212 -2.52 30.47 7.31
C THR A 212 -1.22 31.18 7.62
N VAL A 213 -0.73 32.00 6.70
CA VAL A 213 0.38 32.92 6.97
C VAL A 213 -0.20 34.23 7.50
N GLU A 214 0.45 34.87 8.47
CA GLU A 214 -0.02 36.12 9.08
C GLU A 214 -0.36 37.17 7.99
N ASP A 215 -1.51 37.83 8.16
CA ASP A 215 -2.09 38.81 7.23
C ASP A 215 -2.36 38.30 5.80
N GLN A 216 -2.37 36.97 5.59
CA GLN A 216 -2.60 36.33 4.29
C GLN A 216 -3.82 35.39 4.29
N GLU A 217 -4.14 34.85 3.11
CA GLU A 217 -5.18 33.86 2.94
C GLU A 217 -4.73 32.48 3.41
N THR A 218 -5.67 31.69 3.94
CA THR A 218 -5.45 30.28 4.26
C THR A 218 -5.33 29.46 2.99
N ILE A 219 -4.29 28.64 2.91
CA ILE A 219 -4.08 27.70 1.81
C ILE A 219 -4.38 26.29 2.32
N SER A 220 -5.28 25.59 1.63
CA SER A 220 -5.65 24.21 1.94
C SER A 220 -5.06 23.24 0.92
N LYS A 221 -4.50 22.12 1.40
CA LYS A 221 -3.95 21.06 0.58
C LYS A 221 -4.29 19.68 1.15
N ALA A 222 -4.54 18.72 0.27
CA ALA A 222 -4.77 17.33 0.64
C ALA A 222 -3.42 16.59 0.75
N VAL A 223 -3.27 15.79 1.81
CA VAL A 223 -2.16 14.88 2.11
C VAL A 223 -2.76 13.48 2.17
N GLU A 224 -2.30 12.56 1.34
CA GLU A 224 -2.66 11.13 1.47
C GLU A 224 -1.61 10.45 2.35
N LEU A 225 -2.04 9.79 3.42
CA LEU A 225 -1.20 8.89 4.22
C LEU A 225 -1.43 7.45 3.77
N GLY A 226 -0.35 6.78 3.38
CA GLY A 226 -0.33 5.38 2.98
C GLY A 226 -0.60 5.13 1.48
N GLY A 227 0.21 4.24 0.89
CA GLY A 227 0.15 3.91 -0.53
C GLY A 227 0.28 2.41 -0.80
N VAL A 228 0.37 2.06 -2.09
CA VAL A 228 0.64 0.68 -2.56
C VAL A 228 2.07 0.51 -3.07
N SER A 229 2.88 1.56 -2.99
CA SER A 229 4.28 1.50 -3.42
C SER A 229 5.15 1.13 -2.21
N ARG A 230 6.19 0.34 -2.47
CA ARG A 230 7.23 -0.03 -1.48
C ARG A 230 8.04 1.18 -0.99
N PHE A 231 7.79 2.34 -1.59
CA PHE A 231 8.38 3.64 -1.34
C PHE A 231 7.28 4.63 -0.92
N ASP A 232 6.34 4.16 -0.08
CA ASP A 232 5.12 4.85 0.34
C ASP A 232 5.18 6.36 0.13
N ASP A 233 4.35 6.85 -0.79
CA ASP A 233 4.19 8.25 -1.23
C ASP A 233 3.66 9.17 -0.11
N ASN A 234 3.98 8.87 1.15
CA ASN A 234 3.83 9.82 2.23
C ASN A 234 4.57 11.08 1.78
N PRO A 235 3.91 12.24 1.79
CA PRO A 235 4.61 13.45 1.43
C PRO A 235 5.83 13.60 2.33
N ASP A 236 6.96 13.97 1.75
CA ASP A 236 8.19 14.10 2.51
C ASP A 236 8.17 15.40 3.30
N TYR A 237 7.57 16.45 2.73
CA TYR A 237 7.51 17.75 3.35
C TYR A 237 6.49 18.71 2.75
N ILE A 238 6.25 19.78 3.49
CA ILE A 238 5.46 20.94 3.07
C ILE A 238 6.41 22.12 2.87
N LEU A 239 6.35 22.75 1.71
CA LEU A 239 7.12 23.94 1.36
C LEU A 239 6.21 25.16 1.30
N VAL A 240 6.52 26.18 2.11
CA VAL A 240 5.91 27.50 2.04
C VAL A 240 6.86 28.42 1.27
N GLN A 241 6.41 28.98 0.14
CA GLN A 241 7.25 29.78 -0.75
C GLN A 241 6.52 31.03 -1.26
N GLU A 242 7.26 31.99 -1.83
CA GLU A 242 6.65 33.16 -2.45
C GLU A 242 5.86 32.77 -3.70
N GLY A 243 4.66 33.30 -3.83
CA GLY A 243 3.78 33.10 -4.98
C GLY A 243 4.13 34.04 -6.14
N SER A 244 3.62 33.71 -7.32
CA SER A 244 3.90 34.42 -8.58
C SER A 244 3.28 35.82 -8.69
N LYS A 245 2.43 36.22 -7.73
CA LYS A 245 1.83 37.56 -7.64
C LYS A 245 2.46 38.31 -6.48
N GLU A 246 2.74 39.60 -6.69
CA GLU A 246 3.24 40.50 -5.65
C GLU A 246 2.34 40.35 -4.40
N GLN A 247 2.91 39.76 -3.33
CA GLN A 247 2.28 39.52 -2.01
C GLN A 247 1.45 38.25 -1.79
N SER A 248 1.42 37.27 -2.70
CA SER A 248 0.86 35.94 -2.38
C SER A 248 1.96 34.98 -1.93
N PHE A 249 1.71 34.11 -0.94
CA PHE A 249 2.49 32.86 -0.78
C PHE A 249 1.83 31.70 -1.53
N SER A 250 2.59 30.63 -1.75
CA SER A 250 2.06 29.33 -2.15
C SER A 250 2.54 28.25 -1.17
N VAL A 251 1.69 27.25 -0.97
CA VAL A 251 2.03 26.03 -0.23
C VAL A 251 2.10 24.91 -1.25
N GLU A 252 3.20 24.19 -1.22
CA GLU A 252 3.44 23.00 -2.04
C GLU A 252 3.67 21.82 -1.11
N ILE A 253 2.97 20.71 -1.38
CA ILE A 253 3.29 19.42 -0.76
C ILE A 253 4.23 18.74 -1.72
N ILE A 254 5.42 18.41 -1.24
CA ILE A 254 6.43 17.73 -2.05
C ILE A 254 6.48 16.27 -1.62
N THR A 255 6.30 15.40 -2.59
CA THR A 255 6.65 13.99 -2.52
C THR A 255 7.90 13.82 -3.37
N ILE A 256 8.99 13.40 -2.75
CA ILE A 256 10.25 13.06 -3.39
C ILE A 256 10.02 11.70 -4.05
N GLU A 257 9.64 11.74 -5.32
CA GLU A 257 9.72 10.55 -6.16
C GLU A 257 11.20 10.16 -6.23
N TYR A 258 11.61 9.12 -5.52
CA TYR A 258 12.92 8.52 -5.70
C TYR A 258 12.88 7.77 -7.04
N PRO A 259 13.53 8.25 -8.13
CA PRO A 259 13.44 7.62 -9.44
C PRO A 259 14.26 6.31 -9.53
N MET A 260 14.69 5.77 -8.39
CA MET A 260 15.40 4.51 -8.36
C MET A 260 14.35 3.42 -8.52
N TYR A 261 14.45 2.69 -9.64
CA TYR A 261 13.83 1.40 -9.95
C TYR A 261 12.56 1.12 -9.14
N ASP A 262 11.42 1.01 -9.79
CA ASP A 262 10.31 0.20 -9.28
C ASP A 262 10.68 -1.26 -9.64
N PRO A 263 11.61 -1.97 -8.93
CA PRO A 263 11.71 -3.39 -9.16
C PRO A 263 10.33 -3.94 -8.84
N ALA A 264 9.84 -4.86 -9.68
CA ALA A 264 8.65 -5.66 -9.43
C ALA A 264 8.45 -5.81 -7.92
N ALA A 265 7.42 -5.14 -7.38
CA ALA A 265 7.28 -4.99 -5.94
C ALA A 265 6.98 -6.36 -5.31
N CYS A 266 6.40 -7.24 -6.12
CA CYS A 266 6.29 -8.66 -5.89
C CYS A 266 6.99 -9.44 -7.02
N PRO A 267 7.55 -10.64 -6.76
CA PRO A 267 8.29 -11.42 -7.77
C PRO A 267 7.46 -11.84 -9.00
N TRP A 268 6.14 -11.86 -8.88
CA TRP A 268 5.20 -12.22 -9.95
C TRP A 268 4.69 -11.03 -10.78
N GLU A 269 5.16 -9.80 -10.51
CA GLU A 269 4.88 -8.63 -11.35
C GLU A 269 5.87 -8.60 -12.53
N HIS A 270 5.48 -9.21 -13.66
CA HIS A 270 6.28 -9.25 -14.90
C HIS A 270 5.47 -8.81 -16.12
#